data_AF-A0A1H3TN10-F1
#
_entry.id   AF-A0A1H3TN10-F1
#
_cell.length_a   1.000
_cell.length_b   1.000
_cell.length_c   1.000
_cell.angle_alpha   90.00
_cell.angle_beta   90.00
_cell.angle_gamma   90.00
#
_symmetry.space_group_name_H-M   'P 1'
#
loop_
_entity.id
_entity.type
_entity.pdbx_description
1 polymer ?
#
loop_
_entity_poly.entity_id
_entity_poly.type
_entity_poly.pdbx_seq_one_letter_code
_entity_poly.pdbx_strand_id
1 'polypeptide(L)' 'MKQVFFILAIFNLGITFSTFIWIVLNHGIREAFQITRKPVKVMLGTFSAYIISFLAYFITIAL' A
#
# COMPACT_ATOMS: atom_id res chain seq x y z
N MET A 1 -4.63 -8.50 -19.06
CA MET A 1 -4.26 -8.79 -17.66
C MET A 1 -3.25 -7.79 -17.10
N LYS A 2 -2.17 -7.45 -17.83
CA LYS A 2 -1.13 -6.49 -17.43
C LYS A 2 -1.67 -5.16 -16.83
N GLN A 3 -2.53 -4.45 -17.57
CA GLN A 3 -3.11 -3.18 -17.09
C GLN A 3 -3.92 -3.31 -15.79
N VAL A 4 -4.60 -4.43 -15.57
CA VAL A 4 -5.41 -4.63 -14.36
C VAL A 4 -4.52 -4.71 -13.12
N PHE A 5 -3.44 -5.50 -13.17
CA PHE A 5 -2.48 -5.60 -12.07
C PHE A 5 -1.75 -4.27 -11.80
N PHE A 6 -1.45 -3.51 -12.86
CA PHE A 6 -0.85 -2.19 -12.73
C PHE A 6 -1.79 -1.21 -12.02
N ILE A 7 -3.07 -1.14 -12.44
CA ILE A 7 -4.07 -0.27 -11.82
C ILE A 7 -4.28 -0.65 -10.35
N LEU A 8 -4.38 -1.94 -10.04
CA LEU A 8 -4.50 -2.43 -8.66
C LEU A 8 -3.29 -2.06 -7.80
N ALA A 9 -2.07 -2.15 -8.35
CA ALA A 9 -0.87 -1.75 -7.65
C ALA A 9 -0.90 -0.24 -7.32
N ILE A 10 -1.16 0.62 -8.31
CA ILE A 10 -1.23 2.07 -8.09
C ILE A 10 -2.34 2.44 -7.11
N PHE A 11 -3.49 1.78 -7.17
CA PHE A 11 -4.59 2.02 -6.25
C PHE A 11 -4.23 1.67 -4.80
N ASN A 12 -3.63 0.49 -4.57
CA ASN A 12 -3.15 0.08 -3.26
C ASN A 12 -2.05 1.01 -2.71
N LEU A 13 -1.15 1.47 -3.59
CA LEU A 13 -0.13 2.44 -3.24
C LEU A 13 -0.75 3.78 -2.82
N GLY A 14 -1.77 4.25 -3.54
CA GLY A 14 -2.52 5.45 -3.20
C GLY A 14 -3.19 5.38 -1.84
N ILE A 15 -3.82 4.25 -1.51
CA ILE A 15 -4.42 4.03 -0.17
C ILE A 15 -3.34 4.01 0.91
N THR A 16 -2.22 3.33 0.65
CA THR A 16 -1.08 3.27 1.59
C THR A 16 -0.58 4.68 1.93
N PHE A 17 -0.31 5.50 0.91
CA PHE A 17 0.17 6.87 1.11
C PHE A 17 -0.86 7.75 1.78
N SER A 18 -2.13 7.67 1.38
CA SER A 18 -3.20 8.46 1.99
C SER A 18 -3.35 8.13 3.48
N THR A 19 -3.28 6.84 3.82
CA THR A 19 -3.33 6.37 5.21
C THR A 19 -2.10 6.83 5.99
N PHE A 20 -0.90 6.73 5.41
CA PHE A 20 0.33 7.20 6.03
C PHE A 20 0.28 8.71 6.31
N ILE A 21 -0.07 9.52 5.32
CA ILE A 21 -0.20 10.98 5.45
C ILE A 21 -1.25 11.31 6.52
N TRP A 22 -2.40 10.64 6.50
CA TRP A 22 -3.44 10.84 7.51
C TRP A 22 -2.93 10.56 8.93
N ILE A 23 -2.17 9.48 9.14
CA ILE A 23 -1.57 9.20 10.46
C ILE A 23 -0.56 10.29 10.81
N VAL A 24 0.35 10.64 9.90
CA VAL A 24 1.38 11.66 10.17
C VAL A 24 0.77 13.01 10.55
N LEU A 25 -0.29 13.43 9.85
CA LEU A 25 -0.96 14.72 10.10
C LEU A 25 -1.74 14.75 11.41
N ASN A 26 -2.45 13.67 11.76
CA ASN A 26 -3.32 13.67 12.93
C ASN A 26 -2.60 13.24 14.22
N HIS A 27 -1.55 12.45 14.09
CA HIS A 27 -0.98 11.67 15.19
C HIS A 27 0.56 11.77 15.26
N GLY A 28 1.18 12.43 14.28
CA GLY A 28 2.62 12.58 14.18
C GLY A 28 3.32 11.32 13.65
N ILE A 29 4.59 11.48 13.30
CA ILE A 29 5.37 10.43 12.64
C ILE A 29 5.63 9.22 13.54
N ARG A 30 5.70 9.41 14.86
CA ARG A 30 5.94 8.34 15.83
C ARG A 30 4.84 7.28 15.81
N GLU A 31 3.60 7.69 15.60
CA GLU A 31 2.45 6.81 15.61
C GLU A 31 2.25 6.07 14.27
N ALA A 32 2.85 6.57 13.19
CA ALA A 32 2.88 5.89 11.89
C ALA A 32 3.64 4.56 11.92
N PHE A 33 4.55 4.37 12.89
CA PHE A 33 5.31 3.14 13.07
C PHE A 33 4.74 2.22 14.17
N GLN A 34 3.63 2.60 14.82
CA GLN A 34 2.99 1.77 15.83
C GLN A 34 2.07 0.71 15.21
N ILE A 35 2.62 -0.48 14.96
CA ILE A 35 1.93 -1.61 14.29
C ILE A 35 0.66 -2.06 15.03
N THR A 36 0.54 -1.79 16.33
CA THR A 36 -0.66 -2.11 17.12
C THR A 36 -1.90 -1.32 16.68
N ARG A 37 -1.73 -0.16 16.03
CA ARG A 37 -2.84 0.69 15.61
C ARG A 37 -3.54 0.16 14.37
N LYS A 38 -4.88 0.15 14.41
CA LYS A 38 -5.74 -0.20 13.27
C LYS A 38 -5.34 0.50 11.95
N PRO A 39 -5.14 1.83 11.90
CA PRO A 39 -4.77 2.50 10.64
C PRO A 39 -3.41 2.05 10.10
N VAL A 40 -2.42 1.79 10.97
CA VAL A 40 -1.11 1.24 10.57
C VAL A 40 -1.26 -0.18 10.01
N LYS A 41 -2.15 -1.00 10.57
CA LYS A 41 -2.45 -2.34 10.01
C LYS A 41 -3.09 -2.25 8.62
N VAL A 42 -4.00 -1.30 8.40
CA VAL A 42 -4.59 -1.06 7.07
C VAL A 42 -3.54 -0.60 6.07
N MET A 43 -2.65 0.32 6.48
CA MET A 43 -1.51 0.76 5.67
C MET A 43 -0.59 -0.40 5.30
N LEU A 44 -0.20 -1.25 6.25
CA LEU A 44 0.65 -2.41 5.99
C LEU A 44 -0.05 -3.46 5.10
N GLY A 45 -1.35 -3.68 5.30
CA GLY A 45 -2.13 -4.59 4.48
C GLY A 45 -2.22 -4.13 3.02
N THR A 46 -2.54 -2.85 2.81
CA THR A 46 -2.60 -2.25 1.47
C THR A 46 -1.23 -2.17 0.81
N PHE A 47 -0.17 -1.90 1.57
CA PHE A 47 1.20 -1.96 1.08
C PHE A 47 1.61 -3.37 0.65
N SER A 48 1.19 -4.40 1.40
CA SER A 48 1.45 -5.79 1.04
C SER A 48 0.69 -6.18 -0.23
N ALA A 49 -0.57 -5.76 -0.37
CA ALA A 49 -1.35 -5.95 -1.58
C ALA A 49 -0.75 -5.23 -2.80
N TYR A 50 -0.16 -4.05 -2.61
CA TYR A 50 0.63 -3.36 -3.62
C TYR A 50 1.81 -4.21 -4.09
N ILE A 51 2.63 -4.74 -3.17
CA ILE A 51 3.80 -5.56 -3.51
C ILE A 51 3.38 -6.80 -4.33
N ILE A 52 2.34 -7.51 -3.88
CA ILE A 52 1.84 -8.70 -4.58
C ILE A 52 1.34 -8.34 -5.99
N SER A 53 0.56 -7.26 -6.11
CA SER A 53 0.02 -6.81 -7.40
C SER A 53 1.14 -6.38 -8.35
N PHE A 54 2.16 -5.72 -7.82
CA PHE A 54 3.32 -5.27 -8.59
C PHE A 54 4.20 -6.43 -9.05
N LEU A 55 4.42 -7.43 -8.18
CA LEU A 55 5.09 -8.68 -8.54
C LEU A 55 4.33 -9.43 -9.64
N ALA A 56 3.01 -9.56 -9.52
CA ALA A 56 2.17 -10.18 -10.53
C ALA A 56 2.26 -9.44 -11.89
N TYR A 57 2.23 -8.10 -11.86
CA TYR A 57 2.45 -7.28 -13.06
C TYR A 57 3.82 -7.55 -13.70
N PHE A 58 4.89 -7.57 -12.90
CA PHE A 58 6.26 -7.80 -13.37
C PHE A 58 6.42 -9.18 -14.00
N ILE A 59 5.93 -10.23 -13.34
CA ILE A 59 5.95 -11.60 -13.87
C ILE A 59 5.20 -11.67 -15.20
N THR A 60 4.03 -11.01 -15.29
CA THR A 60 3.24 -10.98 -16.53
C THR A 60 3.99 -10.26 -17.66
N ILE A 61 4.86 -9.30 -17.34
CA ILE A 61 5.68 -8.58 -18.33
C ILE A 61 6.90 -9.39 -18.79
N ALA A 62 7.52 -10.15 -17.89
CA ALA A 62 8.73 -10.92 -18.15
C ALA A 62 8.48 -12.21 -18.95
N LEU A 63 7.25 -12.73 -18.91
CA LEU A 63 6.71 -13.81 -19.75
C LEU A 63 6.04 -13.27 -21.02
#